data_AF-A0A923WIC3-F1
#
_entry.id   AF-A0A923WIC3-F1
#
_cell.length_a   1.000
_cell.length_b   1.000
_cell.length_c   1.000
_cell.angle_alpha   90.00
_cell.angle_beta   90.00
_cell.angle_gamma   90.00
#
_symmetry.space_group_name_H-M   'P 1'
#
loop_
_entity.id
_entity.type
_entity.pdbx_description
1 polymer ?
#
loop_
_entity_poly.entity_id
_entity_poly.type
_entity_poly.pdbx_seq_one_letter_code
_entity_poly.pdbx_strand_id
1 'polypeptide(L)'
;MSTEKEVAKCPFSAAAGVGTTSRDWWPQQLRLDLLHQHSTKSDPMSQEFDYAEAFKTLDLAMLKQDLTHLMTDSQDWWPADFGHYGGLFVRMAWHSAGTYRIGDGRGGAGRGQQRFAPLNSWPDNVNLDKARRLLWPIKQKYGKQISWSDLYILTGNVTLES
;
A
#
# COMPACT_ATOMS: atom_id res chain seq x y z
N MET A 1 30.85 24.90 4.46
CA MET A 1 30.59 23.67 3.68
C MET A 1 30.78 22.48 4.59
N SER A 2 29.69 21.99 5.17
CA SER A 2 29.63 20.74 5.92
C SER A 2 28.41 20.00 5.39
N THR A 3 28.56 19.44 4.19
CA THR A 3 27.52 18.67 3.50
C THR A 3 27.76 17.18 3.71
N GLU A 4 27.71 16.74 4.97
CA GLU A 4 27.41 15.35 5.29
C GLU A 4 26.05 15.37 5.99
N LYS A 5 24.99 15.02 5.26
CA LYS A 5 23.73 14.67 5.91
C LYS A 5 24.02 13.44 6.77
N GLU A 6 24.05 13.60 8.08
CA GLU A 6 24.01 12.45 9.00
C GLU A 6 22.79 11.60 8.63
N VAL A 7 23.05 10.44 8.02
CA VAL A 7 22.01 9.44 7.79
C VAL A 7 21.60 8.93 9.15
N ALA A 8 20.34 9.14 9.53
CA ALA A 8 19.81 8.73 10.83
C ALA A 8 20.11 7.25 11.10
N LYS A 9 21.04 6.98 12.02
CA LYS A 9 21.30 5.63 12.54
C LYS A 9 20.37 5.37 13.72
N CYS A 10 19.96 4.12 13.90
CA CYS A 10 19.26 3.72 15.12
C CYS A 10 20.18 3.97 16.33
N PRO A 11 19.73 4.66 17.38
CA PRO A 11 20.56 4.93 18.57
C PRO A 11 20.79 3.68 19.45
N PHE A 12 20.19 2.54 19.10
CA PHE A 12 20.33 1.27 19.81
C PHE A 12 20.92 0.18 18.90
N SER A 13 21.89 -0.61 19.40
CA SER A 13 22.62 -1.64 18.65
C SER A 13 22.26 -3.09 19.03
N ALA A 14 21.44 -3.31 20.05
CA ALA A 14 21.27 -4.61 20.71
C ALA A 14 20.12 -5.49 20.17
N ALA A 15 19.88 -5.52 18.85
CA ALA A 15 18.82 -6.35 18.26
C ALA A 15 19.37 -7.39 17.28
N ALA A 16 18.77 -8.58 17.25
CA ALA A 16 19.12 -9.62 16.28
C ALA A 16 18.93 -9.10 14.85
N GLY A 17 19.96 -9.26 14.00
CA GLY A 17 19.98 -8.70 12.65
C GLY A 17 20.39 -7.22 12.57
N VAL A 18 20.68 -6.57 13.70
CA VAL A 18 21.28 -5.23 13.77
C VAL A 18 22.77 -5.38 14.06
N GLY A 19 23.60 -4.79 13.21
CA GLY A 19 25.06 -4.86 13.28
C GLY A 19 25.70 -4.45 11.96
N THR A 20 27.02 -4.29 11.96
CA THR A 20 27.77 -3.97 10.73
C THR A 20 27.65 -5.12 9.73
N THR A 21 27.25 -4.80 8.51
CA THR A 21 27.05 -5.74 7.40
C THR A 21 28.11 -5.55 6.32
N SER A 22 28.18 -6.46 5.35
CA SER A 22 29.05 -6.29 4.17
C SER A 22 28.79 -4.98 3.42
N ARG A 23 27.58 -4.42 3.49
CA ARG A 23 27.24 -3.14 2.82
C ARG A 23 27.92 -1.95 3.48
N ASP A 24 28.17 -2.03 4.78
CA ASP A 24 28.86 -0.98 5.52
C ASP A 24 30.36 -0.99 5.20
N TRP A 25 30.94 -2.19 5.01
CA TRP A 25 32.34 -2.35 4.64
C TRP A 25 32.63 -2.07 3.16
N TRP A 26 31.74 -2.48 2.25
CA TRP A 26 31.91 -2.33 0.81
C TRP A 26 30.69 -1.64 0.17
N PRO A 27 30.50 -0.33 0.41
CA PRO A 27 29.30 0.39 -0.02
C PRO A 27 29.14 0.50 -1.55
N GLN A 28 30.24 0.37 -2.31
CA GLN A 28 30.25 0.44 -3.77
C GLN A 28 30.17 -0.93 -4.45
N GLN A 29 30.10 -2.03 -3.70
CA GLN A 29 29.98 -3.37 -4.28
C GLN A 29 28.64 -3.54 -5.01
N LEU A 30 28.66 -4.22 -6.15
CA LEU A 30 27.45 -4.51 -6.92
C LEU A 30 26.42 -5.27 -6.06
N ARG A 31 25.18 -4.81 -6.14
CA ARG A 31 24.05 -5.27 -5.34
C ARG A 31 23.17 -6.22 -6.14
N LEU A 32 22.98 -7.44 -5.64
CA LEU A 32 22.15 -8.47 -6.28
C LEU A 32 20.76 -8.62 -5.64
N ASP A 33 20.46 -7.84 -4.59
CA ASP A 33 19.22 -7.99 -3.83
C ASP A 33 17.96 -7.59 -4.62
N LEU A 34 18.10 -6.83 -5.69
CA LEU A 34 16.97 -6.54 -6.59
C LEU A 34 16.49 -7.79 -7.36
N LEU A 35 17.38 -8.78 -7.57
CA LEU A 35 17.09 -9.96 -8.39
C LEU A 35 16.33 -11.05 -7.64
N HIS A 36 16.22 -10.95 -6.31
CA HIS A 36 15.53 -11.93 -5.48
C HIS A 36 14.37 -11.32 -4.66
N GLN A 37 13.91 -10.12 -5.01
CA GLN A 37 12.70 -9.55 -4.42
C GLN A 37 11.46 -10.35 -4.85
N HIS A 38 10.43 -10.35 -4.01
CA HIS A 38 9.13 -10.99 -4.31
C HIS A 38 9.23 -12.49 -4.62
N SER A 39 10.13 -13.20 -3.94
CA SER A 39 10.19 -14.66 -3.99
C SER A 39 8.92 -15.30 -3.43
N THR A 40 8.53 -16.44 -3.99
CA THR A 40 7.44 -17.30 -3.52
C THR A 40 7.57 -17.68 -2.05
N LYS A 41 8.79 -17.72 -1.50
CA LYS A 41 9.04 -18.00 -0.07
C LYS A 41 8.43 -16.96 0.88
N SER A 42 8.23 -15.73 0.39
CA SER A 42 7.66 -14.63 1.17
C SER A 42 6.18 -14.39 0.90
N ASP A 43 5.62 -15.11 -0.09
CA ASP A 43 4.21 -15.02 -0.43
C ASP A 43 3.40 -15.92 0.51
N PRO A 44 2.43 -15.38 1.28
CA PRO A 44 1.57 -16.20 2.13
C PRO A 44 0.50 -16.99 1.35
N MET A 45 0.37 -16.77 0.03
CA MET A 45 -0.59 -17.48 -0.82
C MET A 45 -0.05 -18.87 -1.20
N SER A 46 -0.94 -19.79 -1.55
CA SER A 46 -0.53 -21.12 -2.04
C SER A 46 0.16 -20.97 -3.41
N GLN A 47 1.05 -21.90 -3.73
CA GLN A 47 1.79 -21.88 -4.99
C GLN A 47 0.87 -21.97 -6.22
N GLU A 48 -0.31 -22.56 -6.05
CA GLU A 48 -1.34 -22.74 -7.07
C GLU A 48 -2.33 -21.57 -7.14
N PHE A 49 -2.15 -20.51 -6.35
CA PHE A 49 -3.10 -19.40 -6.32
C PHE A 49 -3.03 -18.56 -7.60
N ASP A 50 -4.15 -18.49 -8.32
CA ASP A 50 -4.35 -17.59 -9.46
C ASP A 50 -5.30 -16.44 -9.07
N TYR A 51 -4.75 -15.22 -9.04
CA TYR A 51 -5.54 -14.03 -8.71
C TYR A 51 -6.59 -13.69 -9.78
N ALA A 52 -6.29 -13.93 -11.06
CA ALA A 52 -7.25 -13.62 -12.13
C ALA A 52 -8.49 -14.51 -12.03
N GLU A 53 -8.30 -15.80 -11.73
CA GLU A 53 -9.42 -16.72 -11.49
C GLU A 53 -10.16 -16.37 -10.19
N ALA A 54 -9.44 -16.05 -9.11
CA ALA A 54 -10.06 -15.62 -7.86
C ALA A 54 -10.92 -14.35 -8.05
N PHE A 55 -10.42 -13.36 -8.79
CA PHE A 55 -11.14 -12.11 -9.07
C PHE A 55 -12.39 -12.32 -9.93
N LYS A 56 -12.38 -13.26 -10.89
CA LYS A 56 -13.58 -13.59 -11.68
C LYS A 56 -14.75 -14.08 -10.84
N THR A 57 -14.48 -14.68 -9.68
CA THR A 57 -15.52 -15.17 -8.75
C THR A 57 -16.06 -14.10 -7.80
N LEU A 58 -15.48 -12.89 -7.83
CA LEU A 58 -15.87 -11.77 -6.99
C LEU A 58 -17.24 -11.23 -7.41
N ASP A 59 -18.15 -11.07 -6.46
CA ASP A 59 -19.36 -10.27 -6.67
C ASP A 59 -19.00 -8.77 -6.66
N LEU A 60 -18.67 -8.26 -7.84
CA LEU A 60 -18.26 -6.87 -8.02
C LEU A 60 -19.40 -5.88 -7.70
N ALA A 61 -20.65 -6.24 -7.98
CA ALA A 61 -21.79 -5.37 -7.72
C ALA A 61 -21.98 -5.18 -6.21
N MET A 62 -21.94 -6.27 -5.44
CA MET A 62 -22.00 -6.21 -3.98
C MET A 62 -20.80 -5.46 -3.39
N LEU A 63 -19.59 -5.66 -3.94
CA LEU A 63 -18.41 -4.91 -3.49
C LEU A 63 -18.57 -3.39 -3.69
N LYS A 64 -19.07 -2.96 -4.86
CA LYS A 64 -19.32 -1.52 -5.10
C LYS A 64 -20.39 -0.96 -4.17
N GLN A 65 -21.44 -1.74 -3.85
CA GLN A 65 -22.45 -1.35 -2.88
C GLN A 65 -21.88 -1.20 -1.47
N ASP A 66 -21.09 -2.17 -1.00
CA ASP A 66 -20.44 -2.10 0.30
C ASP A 66 -19.48 -0.89 0.38
N LEU A 67 -18.72 -0.62 -0.69
CA LEU A 67 -17.86 0.55 -0.78
C LEU A 67 -18.66 1.85 -0.71
N THR A 68 -19.79 1.93 -1.39
CA THR A 68 -20.69 3.10 -1.35
C THR A 68 -21.24 3.32 0.05
N HIS A 69 -21.71 2.25 0.71
CA HIS A 69 -22.20 2.32 2.09
C HIS A 69 -21.12 2.80 3.05
N LEU A 70 -19.89 2.28 2.93
CA LEU A 70 -18.75 2.68 3.75
C LEU A 70 -18.47 4.18 3.68
N MET A 71 -18.76 4.86 2.57
CA MET A 71 -18.44 6.28 2.44
C MET A 71 -19.19 7.15 3.44
N THR A 72 -20.41 6.75 3.83
CA THR A 72 -21.23 7.47 4.81
C THR A 72 -21.22 6.82 6.20
N ASP A 73 -20.59 5.66 6.36
CA ASP A 73 -20.50 4.92 7.62
C ASP A 73 -19.35 5.45 8.50
N SER A 74 -19.52 6.66 9.02
CA SER A 74 -18.52 7.37 9.81
C SER A 74 -18.12 6.58 11.07
N GLN A 75 -16.82 6.44 11.29
CA GLN A 75 -16.22 5.76 12.42
C GLN A 75 -15.70 6.76 13.47
N ASP A 76 -15.95 6.51 14.75
CA ASP A 76 -15.57 7.43 15.83
C ASP A 76 -14.05 7.69 15.94
N TRP A 77 -13.22 6.70 15.59
CA TRP A 77 -11.76 6.81 15.65
C TRP A 77 -11.17 7.60 14.47
N TRP A 78 -11.96 7.84 13.43
CA TRP A 78 -11.62 8.72 12.31
C TRP A 78 -12.89 9.25 11.65
N PRO A 79 -13.55 10.27 12.23
CA PRO A 79 -14.84 10.75 11.74
C PRO A 79 -14.77 11.23 10.29
N ALA A 80 -15.85 11.01 9.54
CA ALA A 80 -15.92 11.45 8.14
C ALA A 80 -16.17 12.96 8.05
N ASP A 81 -15.31 13.66 7.32
CA ASP A 81 -15.53 15.07 6.98
C ASP A 81 -16.85 15.20 6.21
N PHE A 82 -17.73 16.12 6.64
CA PHE A 82 -19.07 16.31 6.06
C PHE A 82 -19.96 15.05 6.11
N GLY A 83 -19.63 14.07 6.95
CA GLY A 83 -20.33 12.78 6.98
C GLY A 83 -20.02 11.89 5.77
N HIS A 84 -18.95 12.17 5.01
CA HIS A 84 -18.60 11.41 3.81
C HIS A 84 -17.08 11.25 3.61
N TYR A 85 -16.57 10.02 3.51
CA TYR A 85 -15.14 9.74 3.31
C TYR A 85 -14.61 10.00 1.88
N GLY A 86 -15.45 10.50 0.98
CA GLY A 86 -15.15 10.53 -0.44
C GLY A 86 -13.84 11.27 -0.78
N GLY A 87 -13.64 12.49 -0.26
CA GLY A 87 -12.40 13.24 -0.50
C GLY A 87 -11.14 12.47 -0.06
N LEU A 88 -11.23 11.74 1.06
CA LEU A 88 -10.14 10.92 1.58
C LEU A 88 -9.83 9.74 0.67
N PHE A 89 -10.85 9.04 0.16
CA PHE A 89 -10.66 7.88 -0.71
C PHE A 89 -10.19 8.23 -2.12
N VAL A 90 -10.67 9.34 -2.70
CA VAL A 90 -10.13 9.87 -3.96
C VAL A 90 -8.66 10.21 -3.80
N ARG A 91 -8.29 10.92 -2.71
CA ARG A 91 -6.88 11.21 -2.42
C ARG A 91 -6.06 9.93 -2.26
N MET A 92 -6.57 8.92 -1.55
CA MET A 92 -5.85 7.65 -1.40
C MET A 92 -5.56 6.97 -2.74
N ALA A 93 -6.56 6.88 -3.62
CA ALA A 93 -6.42 6.29 -4.94
C ALA A 93 -5.44 7.09 -5.82
N TRP A 94 -5.58 8.43 -5.83
CA TRP A 94 -4.67 9.35 -6.51
C TRP A 94 -3.22 9.16 -6.05
N HIS A 95 -2.95 9.18 -4.74
CA HIS A 95 -1.59 8.99 -4.21
C HIS A 95 -1.04 7.58 -4.47
N SER A 96 -1.90 6.57 -4.62
CA SER A 96 -1.47 5.21 -4.97
C SER A 96 -0.96 5.18 -6.41
N ALA A 97 -1.70 5.78 -7.34
CA ALA A 97 -1.35 5.83 -8.76
C ALA A 97 -0.26 6.87 -9.09
N GLY A 98 -0.25 8.01 -8.38
CA GLY A 98 0.56 9.19 -8.68
C GLY A 98 2.08 9.05 -8.48
N THR A 99 2.55 7.90 -8.00
CA THR A 99 3.99 7.60 -7.90
C THR A 99 4.61 7.15 -9.23
N TYR A 100 3.79 6.91 -10.25
CA TYR A 100 4.22 6.44 -11.56
C TYR A 100 5.15 7.44 -12.29
N ARG A 101 6.16 6.92 -12.98
CA ARG A 101 7.09 7.71 -13.81
C ARG A 101 7.30 7.04 -15.16
N ILE A 102 7.20 7.83 -16.24
CA ILE A 102 7.36 7.33 -17.61
C ILE A 102 8.79 6.91 -17.97
N GLY A 103 9.80 7.46 -17.27
CA GLY A 103 11.21 7.26 -17.65
C GLY A 103 11.73 5.84 -17.42
N ASP A 104 11.19 5.13 -16.42
CA ASP A 104 11.59 3.75 -16.10
C ASP A 104 10.39 2.82 -15.81
N GLY A 105 9.16 3.33 -15.96
CA GLY A 105 7.92 2.59 -15.73
C GLY A 105 7.68 2.17 -14.28
N ARG A 106 8.47 2.66 -13.30
CA ARG A 106 8.30 2.31 -11.89
C ARG A 106 7.25 3.20 -11.21
N GLY A 107 6.82 2.76 -10.04
CA GLY A 107 5.76 3.41 -9.27
C GLY A 107 4.37 2.95 -9.75
N GLY A 108 3.36 3.74 -9.44
CA GLY A 108 1.96 3.43 -9.73
C GLY A 108 1.31 2.49 -8.73
N ALA A 109 0.03 2.24 -8.94
CA ALA A 109 -0.82 1.51 -7.99
C ALA A 109 -0.78 -0.01 -8.13
N GLY A 110 -0.26 -0.55 -9.24
CA GLY A 110 -0.42 -1.97 -9.61
C GLY A 110 0.14 -2.98 -8.61
N ARG A 111 1.07 -2.56 -7.74
CA ARG A 111 1.65 -3.42 -6.68
C ARG A 111 1.13 -3.12 -5.27
N GLY A 112 0.22 -2.14 -5.11
CA GLY A 112 -0.34 -1.79 -3.81
C GLY A 112 0.71 -1.32 -2.80
N GLN A 113 1.85 -0.77 -3.28
CA GLN A 113 3.02 -0.44 -2.46
C GLN A 113 2.74 0.67 -1.45
N GLN A 114 1.65 1.42 -1.58
CA GLN A 114 1.22 2.43 -0.62
C GLN A 114 1.02 1.86 0.81
N ARG A 115 0.84 0.54 0.96
CA ARG A 115 0.74 -0.13 2.27
C ARG A 115 2.09 -0.47 2.90
N PHE A 116 3.20 -0.36 2.16
CA PHE A 116 4.54 -0.71 2.61
C PHE A 116 5.45 0.52 2.67
N ALA A 117 6.58 0.36 3.37
CA ALA A 117 7.63 1.37 3.34
C ALA A 117 8.25 1.47 1.93
N PRO A 118 8.69 2.66 1.49
CA PRO A 118 8.63 3.92 2.23
C PRO A 118 7.30 4.66 2.09
N LEU A 119 6.45 4.28 1.13
CA LEU A 119 5.27 5.04 0.71
C LEU A 119 4.24 5.19 1.84
N ASN A 120 4.08 4.18 2.69
CA ASN A 120 3.15 4.23 3.82
C ASN A 120 3.48 5.32 4.86
N SER A 121 4.69 5.89 4.83
CA SER A 121 5.19 6.89 5.76
C SER A 121 5.76 8.13 5.06
N TRP A 122 5.54 8.29 3.75
CA TRP A 122 5.87 9.55 3.08
C TRP A 122 5.05 10.70 3.67
N PRO A 123 5.64 11.90 3.84
CA PRO A 123 4.91 13.07 4.37
C PRO A 123 3.65 13.40 3.55
N ASP A 124 3.70 13.18 2.24
CA ASP A 124 2.56 13.45 1.36
C ASP A 124 1.43 12.41 1.51
N ASN A 125 1.69 11.26 2.14
CA ASN A 125 0.73 10.19 2.40
C ASN A 125 0.18 10.22 3.84
N VAL A 126 0.37 11.33 4.56
CA VAL A 126 -0.17 11.51 5.91
C VAL A 126 -1.67 11.20 5.96
N ASN A 127 -2.05 10.43 6.98
CA ASN A 127 -3.39 9.92 7.25
C ASN A 127 -4.00 8.97 6.21
N LEU A 128 -3.30 8.64 5.12
CA LEU A 128 -3.75 7.58 4.22
C LEU A 128 -3.65 6.19 4.84
N ASP A 129 -2.90 6.03 5.93
CA ASP A 129 -2.98 4.83 6.77
C ASP A 129 -4.37 4.64 7.40
N LYS A 130 -5.07 5.74 7.71
CA LYS A 130 -6.45 5.70 8.21
C LYS A 130 -7.43 5.33 7.10
N ALA A 131 -7.26 5.92 5.91
CA ALA A 131 -8.03 5.55 4.71
C ALA A 131 -7.92 4.05 4.40
N ARG A 132 -6.70 3.49 4.40
CA ARG A 132 -6.48 2.05 4.20
C ARG A 132 -7.09 1.21 5.33
N ARG A 133 -7.12 1.73 6.56
CA ARG A 133 -7.72 1.04 7.71
C ARG A 133 -9.25 0.99 7.62
N LEU A 134 -9.91 2.05 7.14
CA LEU A 134 -11.35 2.06 6.88
C LEU A 134 -11.77 0.98 5.88
N LEU A 135 -10.92 0.67 4.90
CA LEU A 135 -11.15 -0.38 3.91
C LEU A 135 -10.87 -1.81 4.40
N TRP A 136 -10.28 -1.98 5.59
CA TRP A 136 -9.94 -3.31 6.10
C TRP A 136 -11.14 -4.24 6.25
N PRO A 137 -12.30 -3.83 6.79
CA PRO A 137 -13.49 -4.70 6.88
C PRO A 137 -13.96 -5.22 5.50
N ILE A 138 -13.91 -4.37 4.47
CA ILE A 138 -14.19 -4.77 3.08
C ILE A 138 -13.18 -5.82 2.62
N LYS A 139 -11.88 -5.54 2.79
CA LYS A 139 -10.82 -6.49 2.43
C LYS A 139 -10.94 -7.83 3.17
N GLN A 140 -11.39 -7.80 4.43
CA GLN A 140 -11.62 -8.97 5.26
C GLN A 140 -12.81 -9.78 4.73
N LYS A 141 -13.92 -9.13 4.35
CA LYS A 141 -15.11 -9.77 3.79
C LYS A 141 -14.82 -10.49 2.47
N TYR A 142 -14.14 -9.83 1.54
CA TYR A 142 -13.90 -10.36 0.19
C TYR A 142 -12.59 -11.18 0.07
N GLY A 143 -11.76 -11.16 1.10
CA GLY A 143 -10.59 -12.03 1.22
C GLY A 143 -9.71 -12.00 -0.02
N LYS A 144 -9.37 -13.18 -0.55
CA LYS A 144 -8.41 -13.36 -1.64
C LYS A 144 -8.95 -12.95 -3.02
N GLN A 145 -10.26 -12.73 -3.15
CA GLN A 145 -10.91 -12.40 -4.43
C GLN A 145 -10.64 -10.96 -4.87
N ILE A 146 -10.25 -10.07 -3.95
CA ILE A 146 -9.85 -8.70 -4.25
C ILE A 146 -8.49 -8.39 -3.63
N SER A 147 -7.55 -7.90 -4.45
CA SER A 147 -6.24 -7.45 -4.01
C SER A 147 -6.32 -6.09 -3.33
N TRP A 148 -5.35 -5.77 -2.47
CA TRP A 148 -5.24 -4.41 -1.93
C TRP A 148 -4.96 -3.38 -3.03
N SER A 149 -4.19 -3.75 -4.06
CA SER A 149 -3.87 -2.89 -5.20
C SER A 149 -5.15 -2.42 -5.89
N ASP A 150 -6.04 -3.36 -6.22
CA ASP A 150 -7.29 -3.06 -6.91
C ASP A 150 -8.28 -2.39 -5.98
N LEU A 151 -8.38 -2.81 -4.72
CA LEU A 151 -9.29 -2.21 -3.75
C LEU A 151 -9.02 -0.71 -3.56
N TYR A 152 -7.75 -0.27 -3.52
CA TYR A 152 -7.44 1.15 -3.39
C TYR A 152 -7.95 1.98 -4.57
N ILE A 153 -7.79 1.49 -5.79
CA ILE A 153 -8.18 2.21 -7.00
C ILE A 153 -9.69 2.12 -7.22
N LEU A 154 -10.28 0.93 -7.03
CA LEU A 154 -11.72 0.73 -7.13
C LEU A 154 -12.47 1.64 -6.15
N THR A 155 -11.99 1.76 -4.90
CA THR A 155 -12.61 2.67 -3.92
C THR A 155 -12.65 4.10 -4.45
N GLY A 156 -11.53 4.62 -4.96
CA GLY A 156 -11.48 5.96 -5.54
C GLY A 156 -12.43 6.15 -6.72
N ASN A 157 -12.57 5.14 -7.58
CA ASN A 157 -13.52 5.20 -8.70
C ASN A 157 -14.97 5.18 -8.22
N VAL A 158 -15.34 4.25 -7.33
CA VAL A 158 -16.71 4.18 -6.76
C VAL A 158 -17.08 5.50 -6.10
N THR A 159 -16.12 6.15 -5.42
CA THR A 159 -16.36 7.44 -4.79
C THR A 159 -16.70 8.56 -5.76
N LEU A 160 -16.15 8.54 -6.98
CA LEU A 160 -16.48 9.53 -8.00
C LEU A 160 -17.82 9.25 -8.69
N GLU A 161 -18.32 8.01 -8.59
CA GLU A 161 -19.60 7.58 -9.16
C GLU A 161 -20.78 7.75 -8.21
N SER A 162 -20.54 7.79 -6.90
CA SER A 162 -21.53 7.81 -5.81
C SER A 162 -22.04 9.20 -5.46
#